data_AF-A0A7V8AYF0-F1
#
_entry.id   AF-A0A7V8AYF0-F1
#
_cell.length_a   1.000
_cell.length_b   1.000
_cell.length_c   1.000
_cell.angle_alpha   90.00
_cell.angle_beta   90.00
_cell.angle_gamma   90.00
#
_symmetry.space_group_name_H-M   'P 1'
#
loop_
_entity.id
_entity.type
_entity.pdbx_description
1 polymer ?
#
loop_
_entity_poly.entity_id
_entity_poly.type
_entity_poly.pdbx_seq_one_letter_code
_entity_poly.pdbx_strand_id
1 'polypeptide(L)'
;MKSVARTTSTLTLKNVSPHLHRVLKAQALRHKRSLNQEAILCLERAVALDAGRPSLGSPPPPVSVGAILQPWNNRAEMLEGFLDRDS
;
A
#
# COMPACT_ATOMS: atom_id res chain seq x y z
N MET A 1 24.99 24.01 18.52
CA MET A 1 24.21 22.78 18.24
C MET A 1 22.74 23.13 18.46
N LYS A 2 21.88 23.15 17.41
CA LYS A 2 20.47 23.53 17.55
C LYS A 2 19.67 22.31 17.99
N SER A 3 19.05 22.38 19.18
CA SER A 3 18.13 21.35 19.67
C SER A 3 16.86 21.38 18.82
N VAL A 4 16.49 20.26 18.21
CA VAL A 4 15.22 20.12 17.48
C VAL A 4 14.11 20.04 18.51
N ALA A 5 13.29 21.07 18.59
CA ALA A 5 12.11 21.08 19.45
C ALA A 5 11.16 19.94 19.03
N ARG A 6 10.89 19.01 19.94
CA ARG A 6 9.92 17.94 19.71
C ARG A 6 8.52 18.49 19.96
N THR A 7 7.78 18.81 18.90
CA THR A 7 6.36 19.16 19.01
C THR A 7 5.55 17.88 19.22
N THR A 8 5.00 17.67 20.41
CA THR A 8 4.11 16.54 20.70
C THR A 8 2.69 16.91 20.33
N SER A 9 2.14 16.29 19.29
CA SER A 9 0.73 16.43 18.91
C SER A 9 -0.08 15.27 19.48
N THR A 10 -1.24 15.56 20.06
CA THR A 10 -2.15 14.56 20.61
C THR A 10 -3.32 14.35 19.65
N LEU A 11 -3.51 13.11 19.19
CA LEU A 11 -4.64 12.70 18.36
C LEU A 11 -5.55 11.76 19.17
N THR A 12 -6.84 12.09 19.27
CA THR A 12 -7.83 11.24 19.95
C THR A 12 -8.71 10.54 18.91
N LEU A 13 -8.66 9.21 18.87
CA LEU A 13 -9.54 8.41 18.04
C LEU A 13 -10.86 8.16 18.77
N LYS A 14 -11.95 8.77 18.29
CA LYS A 14 -13.30 8.56 18.82
C LYS A 14 -13.96 7.36 18.15
N ASN A 15 -14.91 6.72 18.83
CA ASN A 15 -15.73 5.64 18.29
C ASN A 15 -14.94 4.42 17.78
N VAL A 16 -13.80 4.12 18.41
CA VAL A 16 -13.05 2.90 18.11
C VAL A 16 -13.86 1.70 18.59
N SER A 17 -14.16 0.77 17.68
CA SER A 17 -14.93 -0.42 18.05
C SER A 17 -14.16 -1.25 19.09
N PRO A 18 -14.85 -1.86 20.08
CA PRO A 18 -14.19 -2.66 21.11
C PRO A 18 -13.39 -3.82 20.52
N HIS A 19 -13.87 -4.39 19.42
CA HIS A 19 -13.18 -5.42 18.67
C HIS A 19 -11.86 -4.91 18.09
N LEU A 20 -11.88 -3.75 17.41
CA LEU A 20 -10.68 -3.15 16.84
C LEU A 20 -9.64 -2.82 17.91
N HIS A 21 -10.08 -2.26 19.05
CA HIS A 21 -9.19 -1.99 20.19
C HIS A 21 -8.51 -3.26 20.72
N ARG A 22 -9.24 -4.38 20.84
CA ARG A 22 -8.68 -5.67 21.27
C ARG A 22 -7.63 -6.18 20.28
N VAL A 23 -7.90 -6.11 18.98
CA VAL A 23 -6.97 -6.55 17.93
C VAL A 23 -5.70 -5.70 17.96
N LEU A 24 -5.84 -4.37 18.04
CA LEU A 24 -4.71 -3.44 18.15
C LEU A 24 -3.85 -3.74 19.40
N LYS A 25 -4.48 -4.01 20.54
CA LYS A 25 -3.76 -4.37 21.77
C LYS A 25 -2.99 -5.69 21.62
N ALA A 26 -3.59 -6.70 20.99
CA ALA A 26 -2.92 -7.97 20.72
C ALA A 26 -1.72 -7.80 19.76
N GLN A 27 -1.88 -6.99 18.71
CA GLN A 27 -0.80 -6.66 17.77
C GLN A 27 0.35 -5.92 18.47
N ALA A 28 0.04 -4.92 19.30
CA ALA A 28 1.03 -4.16 20.05
C ALA A 28 1.88 -5.07 20.96
N LEU A 29 1.23 -6.01 21.67
CA LEU A 29 1.91 -7.03 22.49
C LEU A 29 2.81 -7.93 21.63
N ARG A 30 2.31 -8.42 20.49
CA ARG A 30 3.07 -9.27 19.57
C ARG A 30 4.29 -8.56 18.99
N HIS A 31 4.17 -7.27 18.69
CA HIS A 31 5.25 -6.44 18.15
C HIS A 31 6.15 -5.82 19.23
N LYS A 32 5.90 -6.12 20.52
CA LYS A 32 6.64 -5.57 21.67
C LYS A 32 6.71 -4.03 21.67
N ARG A 33 5.60 -3.37 21.31
CA ARG A 33 5.50 -1.91 21.27
C ARG A 33 4.28 -1.40 22.02
N SER A 34 4.27 -0.10 22.30
CA SER A 34 3.11 0.54 22.93
C SER A 34 1.91 0.56 21.98
N LEU A 35 0.70 0.59 22.54
CA LEU A 35 -0.54 0.72 21.78
C LEU A 35 -0.56 2.00 20.92
N ASN A 36 -0.04 3.11 21.44
CA ASN A 36 0.07 4.36 20.69
C ASN A 36 0.96 4.20 19.46
N GLN A 37 2.11 3.55 19.60
CA GLN A 37 3.03 3.35 18.50
C GLN A 37 2.45 2.41 17.43
N GLU A 38 1.74 1.36 17.86
CA GLU A 38 0.98 0.49 16.92
C GLU A 38 -0.08 1.28 16.16
N ALA A 39 -0.86 2.12 16.86
CA ALA A 39 -1.89 2.94 16.26
C ALA A 39 -1.32 3.92 15.22
N ILE A 40 -0.23 4.61 15.55
CA ILE A 40 0.47 5.53 14.63
C ILE A 40 0.91 4.77 13.37
N LEU A 41 1.59 3.63 13.51
CA LEU A 41 2.08 2.84 12.37
C LEU A 41 0.95 2.26 11.51
N CYS A 42 -0.20 1.93 12.10
CA CYS A 42 -1.37 1.53 11.34
C CYS A 42 -1.95 2.71 10.54
N LEU A 43 -2.03 3.90 11.15
CA LEU A 43 -2.50 5.12 10.48
C LEU A 43 -1.56 5.55 9.35
N GLU A 44 -0.25 5.54 9.57
CA GLU A 44 0.76 5.87 8.56
C GLU A 44 0.66 4.94 7.35
N ARG A 45 0.50 3.63 7.58
CA ARG A 45 0.29 2.66 6.50
C ARG A 45 -1.00 2.93 5.73
N ALA A 46 -2.09 3.24 6.43
CA ALA A 46 -3.37 3.54 5.79
C ALA A 46 -3.29 4.80 4.92
N VAL A 47 -2.66 5.86 5.43
CA VAL A 47 -2.46 7.12 4.68
C VAL A 47 -1.53 6.93 3.49
N ALA A 48 -0.45 6.15 3.64
CA ALA A 48 0.46 5.85 2.54
C ALA A 48 -0.24 5.08 1.39
N LEU A 49 -1.19 4.20 1.71
CA LEU A 49 -2.02 3.50 0.72
C LEU A 49 -2.97 4.47 -0.01
N ASP A 50 -3.52 5.46 0.70
CA ASP A 50 -4.43 6.44 0.11
C ASP A 50 -3.70 7.48 -0.76
N ALA A 51 -2.45 7.82 -0.44
CA ALA A 51 -1.63 8.75 -1.23
C ALA A 51 -1.34 8.24 -2.67
N GLY A 52 -1.47 6.93 -2.92
CA GLY A 52 -1.39 6.35 -4.26
C GLY A 52 -2.72 6.27 -5.00
N ARG A 53 -3.85 6.60 -4.35
CA ARG A 53 -5.17 6.56 -4.97
C ARG A 53 -5.34 7.85 -5.79
N PRO A 54 -5.62 7.78 -7.10
CA PRO A 54 -6.02 8.97 -7.83
C PRO A 54 -7.25 9.53 -7.13
N SER A 55 -7.13 10.76 -6.62
CA SER A 55 -8.21 11.46 -5.95
C SER A 55 -9.47 11.37 -6.82
N LEU A 56 -10.63 11.07 -6.25
CA LEU A 56 -11.91 11.04 -6.98
C LEU A 56 -12.24 12.37 -7.71
N GLY A 57 -11.47 13.44 -7.44
CA GLY A 57 -11.55 14.74 -8.12
C GLY A 57 -10.55 14.94 -9.26
N SER A 58 -9.55 14.08 -9.44
CA SER A 58 -8.69 14.10 -10.63
C SER A 58 -9.31 13.22 -11.70
N PRO A 59 -9.52 13.71 -12.94
CA PRO A 59 -9.97 12.84 -14.02
C PRO A 59 -8.98 11.68 -14.16
N PRO A 60 -9.48 10.44 -14.35
CA PRO A 60 -8.58 9.31 -14.60
C PRO A 60 -7.67 9.66 -15.79
N PRO A 61 -6.38 9.28 -15.75
CA PRO A 61 -5.53 9.46 -16.91
C PRO A 61 -6.23 8.81 -18.13
N PRO A 62 -6.17 9.43 -19.31
CA PRO A 62 -6.81 8.89 -20.49
C PRO A 62 -6.27 7.47 -20.71
N VAL A 63 -7.13 6.48 -20.47
CA VAL A 63 -6.82 5.09 -20.77
C VAL A 63 -6.88 4.94 -22.28
N SER A 64 -5.71 4.87 -22.91
CA SER A 64 -5.61 4.55 -24.33
C SER A 64 -6.13 3.13 -24.56
N VAL A 65 -7.29 3.02 -25.22
CA VAL A 65 -7.95 1.74 -25.57
C VAL A 65 -7.01 0.80 -26.34
N GLY A 66 -6.02 1.35 -27.06
CA GLY A 66 -4.98 0.58 -27.76
C GLY A 66 -4.07 -0.27 -26.85
N ALA A 67 -3.98 0.02 -25.55
CA ALA A 67 -3.21 -0.80 -24.60
C ALA A 67 -3.98 -2.04 -24.11
N ILE A 68 -5.31 -2.01 -24.18
CA ILE A 68 -6.20 -3.09 -23.73
C ILE A 68 -6.38 -4.13 -24.85
N LEU A 69 -6.34 -3.68 -26.10
CA LEU A 69 -6.50 -4.50 -27.30
C LEU A 69 -5.16 -4.87 -27.96
N GLN A 70 -4.06 -4.94 -27.22
CA GLN A 70 -2.83 -5.48 -27.79
C GLN A 70 -3.09 -6.94 -28.20
N PRO A 71 -2.94 -7.29 -29.49
CA PRO A 71 -3.10 -8.66 -29.95
C PRO A 71 -2.14 -9.56 -29.17
N TRP A 72 -2.57 -10.78 -28.88
CA TRP A 72 -1.74 -11.86 -28.31
C TRP A 72 -0.63 -12.33 -29.27
N ASN A 73 0.01 -11.42 -30.02
CA ASN A 73 0.93 -11.79 -31.08
C ASN A 73 2.34 -12.13 -30.59
N ASN A 74 2.65 -11.98 -29.31
CA ASN A 74 3.97 -12.34 -28.76
C ASN A 74 4.07 -13.79 -28.26
N ARG A 75 3.07 -14.66 -28.53
CA ARG A 75 3.17 -16.08 -28.15
C ARG A 75 3.82 -16.97 -29.22
N ALA A 76 3.95 -16.46 -30.46
CA ALA A 76 4.60 -17.19 -31.55
C ALA A 76 6.14 -17.12 -31.48
N GLU A 77 6.71 -16.00 -31.05
CA GLU A 77 8.17 -15.81 -31.00
C GLU A 77 8.87 -16.62 -29.89
N MET A 78 8.12 -17.16 -28.92
CA MET A 78 8.71 -17.94 -27.82
C MET A 78 8.79 -19.45 -28.11
N LEU A 79 8.11 -19.95 -29.16
CA LEU A 79 8.11 -21.38 -29.49
C LEU A 79 9.23 -21.76 -30.48
N GLU A 80 9.73 -20.81 -31.29
CA GLU A 80 10.83 -21.04 -32.23
C GLU A 80 12.19 -21.23 -31.54
N GLY A 81 12.33 -20.87 -30.25
CA GLY A 81 13.56 -21.12 -29.48
C GLY A 81 13.70 -22.54 -28.92
N PHE A 82 12.67 -23.39 -29.03
CA PHE A 82 12.67 -24.73 -28.44
C PHE A 82 12.98 -25.86 -29.44
N LEU A 83 13.00 -25.59 -30.75
CA LEU A 83 13.19 -26.62 -31.79
C LEU A 83 14.62 -26.70 -32.35
N ASP A 84 15.51 -25.79 -31.99
CA ASP A 84 16.89 -25.73 -32.54
C ASP A 84 17.95 -26.36 -31.63
N ARG A 85 17.56 -27.22 -30.69
CA ARG A 85 18.48 -27.83 -29.71
C ARG A 85 18.49 -29.36 -29.74
N ASP A 86 18.35 -29.94 -30.93
CA ASP A 86 18.71 -31.33 -31.20
C ASP A 86 19.20 -31.45 -32.66
N SER A 87 20.49 -31.22 -32.88
CA SER A 87 21.31 -31.77 -33.98
C SER A 87 22.79 -31.67 -33.66
#